data_AF-A0A251XGL5-F1
#
_entry.id   AF-A0A251XGL5-F1
#
_cell.length_a   1.000
_cell.length_b   1.000
_cell.length_c   1.000
_cell.angle_alpha   90.00
_cell.angle_beta   90.00
_cell.angle_gamma   90.00
#
_symmetry.space_group_name_H-M   'P 1'
#
loop_
_entity.id
_entity.type
_entity.pdbx_description
1 polymer ?
#
loop_
_entity_poly.entity_id
_entity_poly.type
_entity_poly.pdbx_seq_one_letter_code
_entity_poly.pdbx_strand_id
1 'polypeptide(L)'
;MSAPSAPVPGAPVPGAPVAAAVPAPARSSASEPARIIAYPDGPLLVRGDFEIVDPEGRPVPRTRSTVALCRCGVSSIKPYCDGTHRLVGFRTDPPAPGAE
;
A
#
# COMPACT_ATOMS: atom_id res chain seq x y z
N MET A 1 -67.32 3.26 10.05
CA MET A 1 -66.72 2.49 8.93
C MET A 1 -65.22 2.60 9.06
N SER A 2 -64.61 1.48 9.41
CA SER A 2 -63.18 1.31 9.68
C SER A 2 -62.32 1.62 8.47
N ALA A 3 -61.17 2.25 8.71
CA ALA A 3 -60.01 2.14 7.82
C ALA A 3 -58.87 1.49 8.62
N PRO A 4 -58.11 0.55 8.03
CA PRO A 4 -57.07 -0.20 8.73
C PRO A 4 -55.78 0.63 8.93
N SER A 5 -55.18 0.51 10.11
CA SER A 5 -53.83 1.01 10.41
C SER A 5 -52.81 0.42 9.44
N ALA A 6 -52.09 1.28 8.73
CA ALA A 6 -50.88 0.91 8.01
C ALA A 6 -49.75 0.55 9.01
N PRO A 7 -48.87 -0.42 8.71
CA PRO A 7 -47.70 -0.69 9.53
C PRO A 7 -46.67 0.43 9.41
N VAL A 8 -46.19 0.94 10.55
CA VAL A 8 -45.03 1.83 10.62
C VAL A 8 -43.74 1.07 10.31
N PRO A 9 -42.82 1.59 9.47
CA PRO A 9 -41.57 0.91 9.16
C PRO A 9 -40.56 0.96 10.31
N GLY A 10 -39.97 -0.20 10.59
CA GLY A 10 -38.56 -0.38 10.98
C GLY A 10 -38.08 0.33 12.24
N ALA A 11 -38.38 -0.23 13.41
CA ALA A 11 -37.61 0.08 14.61
C ALA A 11 -36.15 -0.40 14.45
N PRO A 12 -35.13 0.41 14.81
CA PRO A 12 -33.74 -0.02 14.74
C PRO A 12 -33.45 -1.13 15.76
N VAL A 13 -32.73 -2.16 15.32
CA VAL A 13 -32.28 -3.27 16.18
C VAL A 13 -31.14 -2.79 17.10
N PRO A 14 -31.25 -2.93 18.44
CA PRO A 14 -30.13 -2.67 19.33
C PRO A 14 -29.18 -3.88 19.31
N GLY A 15 -27.91 -3.68 18.92
CA GLY A 15 -26.88 -4.73 19.02
C GLY A 15 -25.85 -4.82 17.89
N ALA A 16 -25.90 -3.96 16.86
CA ALA A 16 -24.83 -3.92 15.88
C ALA A 16 -23.54 -3.32 16.51
N PRO A 17 -22.38 -4.01 16.45
CA PRO A 17 -21.15 -3.46 16.98
C PRO A 17 -20.76 -2.22 16.18
N VAL A 18 -20.69 -1.08 16.86
CA VAL A 18 -20.06 0.12 16.30
C VAL A 18 -18.60 -0.23 16.03
N ALA A 19 -18.23 -0.32 14.76
CA ALA A 19 -16.84 -0.44 14.37
C ALA A 19 -16.10 0.73 15.04
N ALA A 20 -15.20 0.41 15.97
CA ALA A 20 -14.35 1.40 16.60
C ALA A 20 -13.58 2.12 15.48
N ALA A 21 -13.93 3.38 15.24
CA ALA A 21 -13.20 4.24 14.34
C ALA A 21 -11.77 4.31 14.86
N VAL A 22 -10.85 3.65 14.15
CA VAL A 22 -9.41 3.78 14.42
C VAL A 22 -9.09 5.26 14.25
N PRO A 23 -8.64 5.97 15.29
CA PRO A 23 -8.34 7.39 15.16
C PRO A 23 -7.24 7.54 14.11
N ALA A 24 -7.50 8.37 13.10
CA ALA A 24 -6.48 8.79 12.14
C ALA A 24 -5.30 9.38 12.92
N PRO A 25 -4.04 8.98 12.63
CA PRO A 25 -2.90 9.43 13.41
C PRO A 25 -2.82 10.96 13.39
N ALA A 26 -2.73 11.54 14.58
CA ALA A 26 -2.50 12.97 14.76
C ALA A 26 -1.22 13.35 13.99
N ARG A 27 -1.32 14.37 13.12
CA ARG A 27 -0.21 14.82 12.28
C ARG A 27 0.92 15.34 13.16
N SER A 28 1.89 14.48 13.45
CA SER A 28 3.09 14.84 14.17
C SER A 28 3.99 15.69 13.26
N SER A 29 4.52 16.77 13.83
CA SER A 29 5.28 17.83 13.18
C SER A 29 6.48 17.33 12.36
N ALA A 30 6.44 17.64 11.06
CA ALA A 30 7.48 17.51 10.03
C ALA A 30 8.18 16.14 9.95
N SER A 31 7.42 15.11 9.57
CA SER A 31 8.02 13.85 9.10
C SER A 31 8.78 14.09 7.80
N GLU A 32 10.04 13.61 7.70
CA GLU A 32 10.82 13.73 6.47
C GLU A 32 10.04 13.13 5.29
N PRO A 33 9.90 13.86 4.17
CA PRO A 33 9.11 13.39 3.04
C PRO A 33 9.66 12.08 2.50
N ALA A 34 8.77 11.20 2.04
CA ALA A 34 9.16 9.97 1.40
C ALA A 34 10.10 10.24 0.22
N ARG A 35 11.29 9.65 0.25
CA ARG A 35 12.24 9.68 -0.86
C ARG A 35 12.34 8.30 -1.49
N ILE A 36 12.12 8.25 -2.80
CA ILE A 36 12.24 7.04 -3.61
C ILE A 36 13.46 7.18 -4.52
N ILE A 37 14.39 6.23 -4.44
CA ILE A 37 15.59 6.18 -5.27
C ILE A 37 15.50 4.94 -6.16
N ALA A 38 15.45 5.13 -7.47
CA ALA A 38 15.52 4.04 -8.42
C ALA A 38 16.98 3.66 -8.66
N TYR A 39 17.44 2.56 -8.05
CA TYR A 39 18.80 2.07 -8.30
C TYR A 39 18.89 1.49 -9.71
N PRO A 40 19.92 1.85 -10.52
CA PRO A 40 20.16 1.23 -11.81
C PRO A 40 20.14 -0.28 -11.69
N ASP A 41 19.40 -0.95 -12.59
CA ASP A 41 19.27 -2.41 -12.63
C ASP A 41 18.78 -3.06 -11.33
N GLY A 42 18.21 -2.24 -10.45
CA GLY A 42 17.95 -2.59 -9.07
C GLY A 42 16.57 -2.18 -8.57
N PRO A 43 16.36 -2.32 -7.25
CA PRO A 43 15.08 -2.02 -6.60
C PRO A 43 14.80 -0.52 -6.50
N LEU A 44 13.58 -0.19 -6.08
CA LEU A 44 13.23 1.14 -5.60
C LEU A 44 13.53 1.21 -4.10
N LEU A 45 14.50 2.03 -3.71
CA LEU A 45 14.82 2.24 -2.30
C LEU A 45 13.94 3.38 -1.76
N VAL A 46 13.06 3.06 -0.82
CA VAL A 46 12.13 4.02 -0.21
C VAL A 46 12.56 4.31 1.22
N ARG A 47 12.61 5.59 1.60
CA ARG A 47 12.97 6.09 2.92
C ARG A 47 12.05 7.24 3.33
N GLY A 48 11.97 7.51 4.64
CA GLY A 48 11.17 8.61 5.19
C GLY A 48 9.79 8.14 5.65
N ASP A 49 8.83 9.05 5.68
CA ASP A 49 7.46 8.76 6.09
C ASP A 49 6.61 8.26 4.93
N PHE A 50 6.31 6.96 4.91
CA PHE A 50 5.48 6.34 3.89
C PHE A 50 4.75 5.11 4.43
N GLU A 51 3.65 4.78 3.78
CA GLU A 51 2.94 3.52 3.96
C GLU A 51 3.00 2.68 2.69
N ILE A 52 3.02 1.37 2.85
CA ILE A 52 2.83 0.43 1.76
C ILE A 52 1.47 -0.18 2.00
N VAL A 53 0.58 -0.05 1.02
CA VAL A 53 -0.76 -0.63 1.06
C VAL A 53 -0.95 -1.55 -0.13
N ASP A 54 -1.81 -2.55 0.04
CA ASP A 54 -2.31 -3.36 -1.07
C ASP A 54 -3.46 -2.62 -1.82
N PRO A 55 -3.98 -3.18 -2.93
CA PRO A 55 -5.07 -2.55 -3.69
C PRO A 55 -6.37 -2.35 -2.89
N GLU A 56 -6.56 -3.09 -1.80
CA GLU A 56 -7.71 -2.95 -0.88
C GLU A 56 -7.43 -1.95 0.24
N GLY A 57 -6.26 -1.30 0.25
CA GLY A 57 -5.87 -0.33 1.26
C GLY A 57 -5.35 -0.94 2.57
N ARG A 58 -5.12 -2.26 2.61
CA ARG A 58 -4.58 -2.91 3.82
C ARG A 58 -3.07 -2.70 3.91
N PRO A 59 -2.53 -2.41 5.10
CA PRO A 59 -1.10 -2.15 5.26
C PRO A 59 -0.27 -3.41 5.02
N VAL A 60 0.77 -3.29 4.21
CA VAL A 60 1.79 -4.32 4.01
C VAL A 60 2.86 -4.16 5.09
N PRO A 61 3.25 -5.24 5.79
CA PRO A 61 4.15 -5.17 6.93
C PRO A 61 5.55 -4.71 6.52
N ARG A 62 6.05 -3.61 7.10
CA ARG A 62 7.45 -3.15 6.99
C ARG A 62 8.15 -3.25 8.34
N THR A 63 9.34 -3.85 8.37
CA THR A 63 10.13 -4.00 9.60
C THR A 63 11.10 -2.85 9.83
N ARG A 64 11.35 -2.01 8.82
CA ARG A 64 12.37 -0.95 8.83
C ARG A 64 11.82 0.34 8.21
N SER A 65 12.43 1.46 8.58
CA SER A 65 12.17 2.80 8.01
C SER A 65 12.67 2.95 6.57
N THR A 66 13.56 2.06 6.13
CA THR A 66 14.04 1.97 4.75
C THR A 66 13.67 0.61 4.19
N VAL A 67 13.05 0.59 3.02
CA VAL A 67 12.67 -0.64 2.33
C VAL A 67 13.19 -0.63 0.89
N ALA A 68 13.47 -1.81 0.36
CA ALA A 68 13.77 -2.00 -1.06
C ALA A 68 12.58 -2.70 -1.71
N LEU A 69 11.89 -2.03 -2.62
CA LEU A 69 10.76 -2.60 -3.36
C LEU A 69 11.24 -3.26 -4.65
N CYS A 70 10.65 -4.41 -4.95
CA CYS A 70 10.93 -5.16 -6.17
C CYS A 70 10.52 -4.35 -7.39
N ARG A 71 11.47 -4.17 -8.32
CA ARG A 71 11.22 -3.59 -9.65
C ARG A 71 11.33 -4.61 -10.78
N CYS A 72 12.06 -5.71 -10.55
CA CYS A 72 12.32 -6.74 -11.56
C CYS A 72 11.18 -7.75 -11.76
N GLY A 73 10.18 -7.79 -10.89
CA GLY A 73 9.05 -8.73 -10.96
C GLY A 73 9.32 -10.16 -10.46
N VAL A 74 10.58 -10.56 -10.23
CA VAL A 74 10.91 -11.97 -9.95
C VAL A 74 11.07 -12.30 -8.46
N SER A 75 11.19 -11.31 -7.57
CA SER A 75 11.41 -11.57 -6.14
C SER A 75 10.39 -12.55 -5.53
N SER A 76 10.83 -13.39 -4.59
CA SER A 76 10.01 -14.34 -3.84
C SER A 76 9.33 -13.72 -2.61
N ILE A 77 9.70 -12.49 -2.22
CA ILE A 77 9.19 -11.80 -1.02
C ILE A 77 8.46 -10.50 -1.38
N LYS A 78 7.71 -10.51 -2.49
CA LYS A 78 6.97 -9.32 -2.98
C LYS A 78 6.11 -8.71 -1.86
N PRO A 79 6.02 -7.38 -1.79
CA PRO A 79 6.54 -6.39 -2.75
C PRO A 79 8.02 -6.03 -2.56
N TYR A 80 8.75 -6.72 -1.67
CA TYR A 80 10.15 -6.42 -1.36
C TYR A 80 11.13 -7.05 -2.34
N CYS A 81 12.35 -6.51 -2.36
CA CYS A 81 13.47 -7.04 -3.12
C CYS A 81 14.33 -7.97 -2.25
N ASP A 82 14.61 -9.18 -2.76
CA ASP A 82 15.52 -10.18 -2.17
C ASP A 82 16.88 -10.27 -2.89
N GLY A 83 17.13 -9.41 -3.87
CA GLY A 83 18.35 -9.45 -4.68
C GLY A 83 18.26 -10.27 -5.96
N THR A 84 17.13 -10.95 -6.24
CA THR A 84 16.93 -11.77 -7.45
C THR A 84 17.15 -10.98 -8.74
N HIS A 85 16.97 -9.65 -8.73
CA HIS A 85 17.27 -8.77 -9.86
C HIS A 85 18.67 -8.95 -10.44
N ARG A 86 19.67 -9.28 -9.59
CA ARG A 86 21.04 -9.55 -10.05
C ARG A 86 21.16 -10.87 -10.79
N LEU A 87 20.44 -11.89 -10.33
CA LEU A 87 20.47 -13.24 -10.89
C LEU A 87 19.80 -13.29 -12.26
N VAL A 88 18.70 -12.56 -12.43
CA VAL A 88 17.94 -12.51 -13.70
C VAL A 88 18.48 -11.46 -14.67
N GLY A 89 19.55 -10.75 -14.30
CA GLY A 89 20.14 -9.72 -15.15
C GLY A 89 19.18 -8.59 -15.48
N PHE A 90 18.35 -8.15 -14.53
CA PHE A 90 17.40 -7.06 -14.73
C PHE A 90 18.15 -5.79 -15.20
N ARG A 91 17.72 -5.19 -16.31
CA ARG A 91 18.28 -3.95 -16.86
C ARG A 91 17.22 -2.87 -16.96
N THR A 92 17.61 -1.63 -16.67
CA THR A 92 16.70 -0.48 -16.76
C THR A 92 17.15 0.64 -17.66
N ASP A 93 18.34 0.53 -18.25
CA ASP A 93 18.70 1.41 -19.35
C ASP A 93 17.70 1.22 -20.50
N PRO A 94 17.19 2.31 -21.09
CA PRO A 94 16.54 2.21 -22.38
C PRO A 94 17.56 1.67 -23.40
N PRO A 95 17.13 0.91 -24.43
CA PRO A 95 18.04 0.57 -25.52
C PRO A 95 18.70 1.86 -26.04
N ALA A 96 20.00 1.79 -26.34
CA ALA A 96 20.69 2.93 -26.92
C ALA A 96 19.89 3.42 -28.14
N PRO A 97 19.75 4.75 -28.34
CA PRO A 97 19.06 5.26 -29.51
C PRO A 97 19.73 4.69 -30.77
N GLY A 98 18.99 3.87 -31.53
CA GLY A 98 19.47 3.24 -32.78
C GLY A 98 19.77 1.74 -32.74
N ALA A 99 19.44 1.02 -31.67
CA ALA A 99 19.45 -0.44 -31.65
C ALA A 99 18.03 -0.99 -31.96
N GLU A 100 17.69 -1.06 -33.25
CA GLU A 100 16.58 -1.86 -33.81
C GLU A 100 17.12 -3.08 -34.56
#